data_AF-A0A538FNS3-F1
#
_entry.id   AF-A0A538FNS3-F1
#
_cell.length_a   1.000
_cell.length_b   1.000
_cell.length_c   1.000
_cell.angle_alpha   90.00
_cell.angle_beta   90.00
_cell.angle_gamma   90.00
#
_symmetry.space_group_name_H-M   'P 1'
#
loop_
_entity.id
_entity.type
_entity.pdbx_description
1 polymer ?
#
loop_
_entity_poly.entity_id
_entity_poly.type
_entity_poly.pdbx_seq_one_letter_code
_entity_poly.pdbx_strand_id
1 'polypeptide(L)'
;MREIDLAVYADALAGESAALSARAERIRSRLRQAKIERRARNDLSAATVDRLESLGLFCGTDERSAHAELRELEESLAALEELQAWVEEELAAKNAA
;
A
#
# COMPACT_ATOMS: atom_id res chain seq x y z
N MET A 1 24.32 -19.72 8.30
CA MET A 1 23.30 -19.82 7.24
C MET A 1 24.00 -20.16 5.93
N ARG A 2 23.43 -21.01 5.07
CA ARG A 2 24.00 -21.24 3.74
C ARG A 2 23.59 -20.09 2.81
N GLU A 3 24.46 -19.72 1.88
CA GLU A 3 24.22 -18.65 0.90
C GLU A 3 22.90 -18.85 0.13
N ILE A 4 22.65 -20.08 -0.34
CA ILE A 4 21.42 -20.42 -1.06
C ILE A 4 20.17 -20.16 -0.20
N ASP A 5 20.23 -20.45 1.11
CA ASP A 5 19.08 -20.22 2.00
C ASP A 5 18.79 -18.73 2.14
N LEU A 6 19.83 -17.89 2.22
CA LEU A 6 19.70 -16.43 2.26
C LEU A 6 19.16 -15.88 0.94
N ALA A 7 19.63 -16.39 -0.21
CA ALA A 7 19.20 -15.92 -1.52
C ALA A 7 17.72 -16.23 -1.79
N VAL A 8 17.26 -17.43 -1.41
CA VAL A 8 15.84 -17.80 -1.47
C VAL A 8 15.02 -16.93 -0.54
N TYR A 9 15.54 -16.62 0.65
CA TYR A 9 14.83 -15.74 1.59
C TYR A 9 14.73 -14.30 1.07
N ALA A 10 15.79 -13.76 0.48
CA ALA A 10 15.78 -12.43 -0.15
C ALA A 10 14.71 -12.31 -1.25
N ASP A 11 14.58 -13.34 -2.10
CA ASP A 11 13.55 -13.40 -3.14
C ASP A 11 12.13 -13.41 -2.54
N ALA A 12 11.91 -14.19 -1.48
CA ALA A 12 10.64 -14.21 -0.76
C ALA A 12 10.29 -12.82 -0.18
N LEU A 13 11.26 -12.14 0.44
CA LEU A 13 11.05 -10.78 0.98
C LEU A 13 10.73 -9.77 -0.13
N ALA A 14 11.37 -9.90 -1.30
CA ALA A 14 11.06 -9.06 -2.46
C ALA A 14 9.60 -9.24 -2.94
N GLY A 15 9.11 -10.49 -2.94
CA GLY A 15 7.72 -10.80 -3.25
C GLY A 15 6.74 -10.15 -2.27
N GLU A 16 7.02 -10.25 -0.97
CA GLU A 16 6.19 -9.62 0.08
C GLU A 16 6.20 -8.09 -0.03
N SER A 17 7.35 -7.48 -0.29
CA SER A 17 7.48 -6.03 -0.47
C SER A 17 6.64 -5.53 -1.65
N ALA A 18 6.68 -6.25 -2.77
CA ALA A 18 5.84 -5.95 -3.92
C ALA A 18 4.33 -6.08 -3.61
N ALA A 19 3.93 -7.11 -2.85
CA ALA A 19 2.54 -7.32 -2.46
C ALA A 19 2.01 -6.22 -1.53
N LEU A 20 2.78 -5.84 -0.51
CA LEU A 20 2.44 -4.76 0.42
C LEU A 20 2.38 -3.41 -0.30
N SER A 21 3.35 -3.12 -1.16
CA SER A 21 3.39 -1.90 -1.98
C SER A 21 2.16 -1.79 -2.90
N ALA A 22 1.79 -2.88 -3.57
CA ALA A 22 0.59 -2.93 -4.40
C ALA A 22 -0.69 -2.70 -3.57
N ARG A 23 -0.76 -3.23 -2.35
CA ARG A 23 -1.88 -2.98 -1.44
C ARG A 23 -1.93 -1.51 -1.04
N ALA A 24 -0.81 -0.91 -0.63
CA ALA A 24 -0.72 0.50 -0.26
C ALA A 24 -1.19 1.41 -1.41
N GLU A 25 -0.78 1.13 -2.65
CA GLU A 25 -1.18 1.93 -3.81
C GLU A 25 -2.69 1.84 -4.11
N ARG A 26 -3.32 0.67 -3.90
CA ARG A 26 -4.78 0.56 -3.97
C ARG A 26 -5.46 1.47 -2.95
N ILE A 27 -4.92 1.59 -1.73
CA ILE A 27 -5.46 2.52 -0.73
C ILE A 27 -5.29 3.97 -1.15
N ARG A 28 -4.09 4.35 -1.61
CA ARG A 28 -3.83 5.71 -2.11
C ARG A 28 -4.77 6.08 -3.26
N SER A 29 -5.06 5.13 -4.16
CA SER A 29 -6.04 5.32 -5.23
C SER A 29 -7.44 5.61 -4.69
N ARG A 30 -7.92 4.82 -3.72
CA ARG A 30 -9.21 5.04 -3.04
C ARG A 30 -9.27 6.43 -2.38
N LEU A 31 -8.21 6.85 -1.69
CA LEU A 31 -8.14 8.17 -1.05
C LEU A 31 -8.15 9.32 -2.07
N ARG A 32 -7.44 9.18 -3.20
CA ARG A 32 -7.49 10.16 -4.29
C ARG A 32 -8.91 10.26 -4.87
N GLN A 33 -9.59 9.13 -5.07
CA GLN A 33 -10.98 9.10 -5.51
C GLN A 33 -11.90 9.79 -4.49
N ALA A 34 -11.78 9.47 -3.20
CA ALA A 34 -12.59 10.07 -2.14
C ALA A 34 -12.47 11.61 -2.13
N LYS A 35 -11.26 12.14 -2.34
CA LYS A 35 -11.03 13.59 -2.47
C LYS A 35 -11.76 14.21 -3.66
N ILE A 36 -11.76 13.52 -4.82
CA ILE A 36 -12.49 13.97 -6.02
C ILE A 36 -13.98 13.98 -5.74
N GLU A 37 -14.53 12.90 -5.19
CA GLU A 37 -15.96 12.80 -4.89
C GLU A 37 -16.39 13.82 -3.83
N ARG A 38 -15.59 14.04 -2.78
CA ARG A 38 -15.86 15.08 -1.78
C ARG A 38 -15.94 16.46 -2.42
N ARG A 39 -15.03 16.78 -3.33
CA ARG A 39 -15.12 18.04 -4.10
C ARG A 39 -16.37 18.07 -4.97
N ALA A 40 -16.68 17.00 -5.67
CA ALA A 40 -17.87 16.93 -6.51
C ALA A 40 -19.16 17.10 -5.70
N ARG A 41 -19.25 16.54 -4.48
CA ARG A 41 -20.38 16.75 -3.56
C ARG A 41 -20.54 18.22 -3.15
N ASN A 42 -19.44 18.96 -3.04
CA ASN A 42 -19.48 20.38 -2.68
C ASN A 42 -19.84 21.29 -3.87
N ASP A 43 -19.46 20.89 -5.09
CA ASP A 43 -19.59 21.72 -6.29
C ASP A 43 -20.90 21.45 -7.07
N LEU A 44 -21.52 20.28 -6.87
CA LEU A 44 -22.75 19.87 -7.56
C LEU A 44 -24.02 20.15 -6.75
N SER A 45 -25.17 20.20 -7.44
CA SER A 45 -26.46 20.33 -6.76
C SER A 45 -26.81 19.07 -5.96
N ALA A 46 -27.51 19.24 -4.84
CA ALA A 46 -27.95 18.13 -3.98
C ALA A 46 -28.69 17.04 -4.77
N ALA A 47 -29.61 17.42 -5.67
CA ALA A 47 -30.34 16.47 -6.51
C ALA A 47 -29.42 15.64 -7.44
N THR A 48 -28.33 16.24 -7.94
CA THR A 48 -27.33 15.51 -8.74
C THR A 48 -26.55 14.54 -7.87
N VAL A 49 -26.13 14.98 -6.68
CA VAL A 49 -25.41 14.15 -5.71
C VAL A 49 -26.27 12.94 -5.30
N ASP A 50 -27.52 13.17 -4.89
CA ASP A 50 -28.47 12.12 -4.51
C ASP A 50 -28.65 11.10 -5.64
N ARG A 51 -28.72 11.58 -6.89
CA ARG A 51 -28.85 10.69 -8.05
C ARG A 51 -27.60 9.84 -8.25
N LEU A 52 -26.40 10.42 -8.16
CA LEU A 52 -25.13 9.70 -8.32
C LEU A 52 -24.90 8.68 -7.19
N GLU A 53 -25.29 9.02 -5.97
CA GLU A 53 -25.28 8.10 -4.83
C GLU A 53 -26.26 6.94 -5.03
N SER A 54 -27.48 7.21 -5.52
CA SER A 54 -28.45 6.16 -5.87
C SER A 54 -27.97 5.20 -6.96
N LEU A 55 -27.04 5.65 -7.81
CA LEU A 55 -26.40 4.84 -8.86
C LEU A 55 -25.13 4.13 -8.38
N GLY A 56 -24.69 4.36 -7.14
CA GLY A 56 -23.46 3.79 -6.58
C GLY A 56 -22.18 4.35 -7.19
N LEU A 57 -22.22 5.53 -7.83
CA LEU A 57 -21.06 6.16 -8.46
C LEU A 57 -20.19 6.94 -7.46
N PHE A 58 -20.78 7.32 -6.34
CA PHE A 58 -20.10 7.93 -5.20
C PHE A 58 -19.84 6.86 -4.15
N CYS A 59 -18.58 6.45 -4.04
CA CYS A 59 -18.12 5.46 -3.10
C CYS A 59 -17.85 6.13 -1.75
N GLY A 60 -18.69 5.85 -0.75
CA GLY A 60 -18.50 6.29 0.64
C GLY A 60 -17.26 5.66 1.28
N THR A 61 -16.08 6.11 0.88
CA THR A 61 -14.80 5.66 1.45
C THR A 61 -14.65 6.25 2.84
N ASP A 62 -14.50 5.39 3.85
CA ASP A 62 -14.06 5.84 5.17
C ASP A 62 -12.58 6.25 5.08
N GLU A 63 -12.35 7.55 4.82
CA GLU A 63 -11.01 8.14 4.69
C GLU A 63 -10.17 7.90 5.96
N ARG A 64 -10.77 7.90 7.15
CA ARG A 64 -10.03 7.69 8.40
C ARG A 64 -9.51 6.26 8.48
N SER A 65 -10.38 5.28 8.25
CA SER A 65 -9.97 3.87 8.24
C SER A 65 -8.93 3.60 7.13
N ALA A 66 -9.10 4.20 5.96
CA ALA A 66 -8.15 4.04 4.85
C ALA A 66 -6.79 4.67 5.17
N HIS A 67 -6.74 5.83 5.83
CA HIS A 67 -5.48 6.43 6.28
C HIS A 67 -4.78 5.59 7.35
N ALA A 68 -5.52 5.00 8.29
CA ALA A 68 -4.96 4.10 9.28
C ALA A 68 -4.37 2.84 8.63
N GLU A 69 -5.11 2.20 7.73
CA GLU A 69 -4.65 1.03 6.97
C GLU A 69 -3.40 1.35 6.14
N LEU A 70 -3.36 2.51 5.48
CA LEU A 70 -2.19 2.94 4.71
C LEU A 70 -0.96 3.12 5.61
N ARG A 71 -1.13 3.74 6.77
CA ARG A 71 -0.05 3.94 7.73
C ARG A 71 0.53 2.60 8.21
N GLU A 72 -0.33 1.64 8.57
CA GLU A 72 0.11 0.31 8.99
C GLU A 72 0.89 -0.42 7.88
N LEU A 73 0.47 -0.27 6.61
CA LEU A 73 1.20 -0.84 5.48
C LEU A 73 2.55 -0.16 5.24
N GLU A 74 2.64 1.16 5.41
CA GLU A 74 3.90 1.91 5.31
C GLU A 74 4.88 1.53 6.43
N GLU A 75 4.38 1.35 7.66
CA GLU A 75 5.18 0.86 8.79
C GLU A 75 5.65 -0.59 8.54
N SER A 76 4.79 -1.44 7.97
CA SER A 76 5.14 -2.83 7.61
C SER A 76 6.19 -2.90 6.49
N LEU A 77 6.07 -2.03 5.48
CA LEU A 77 7.06 -1.92 4.40
C LEU A 77 8.42 -1.49 4.94
N ALA A 78 8.47 -0.47 5.80
CA ALA A 78 9.73 -0.01 6.39
C ALA A 78 10.43 -1.13 7.17
N ALA A 79 9.69 -1.88 7.99
CA ALA A 79 10.24 -3.03 8.72
C ALA A 79 10.75 -4.14 7.78
N LEU A 80 10.06 -4.37 6.66
CA LEU A 80 10.47 -5.34 5.66
C LEU A 80 11.73 -4.90 4.90
N GLU A 81 11.83 -3.61 4.57
CA GLU A 81 13.02 -3.02 3.93
C GLU A 81 14.25 -3.13 4.83
N GLU A 82 14.12 -2.91 6.14
CA GLU A 82 15.20 -3.12 7.10
C GLU A 82 15.68 -4.58 7.12
N LEU A 83 14.74 -5.53 7.08
CA LEU A 83 15.07 -6.95 7.02
C LEU A 83 15.72 -7.35 5.68
N GLN A 84 15.23 -6.81 4.56
CA GLN A 84 15.83 -7.02 3.24
C GLN A 84 17.28 -6.53 3.21
N ALA A 85 17.53 -5.32 3.70
CA ALA A 85 18.88 -4.76 3.78
C ALA A 85 19.82 -5.65 4.60
N TRP A 86 19.36 -6.15 5.75
CA TRP A 86 20.15 -7.07 6.57
C TRP A 86 20.47 -8.39 5.84
N VAL A 87 19.49 -8.99 5.15
CA VAL A 87 19.72 -10.22 4.37
C VAL A 87 20.69 -9.99 3.22
N GLU A 88 20.59 -8.85 2.54
CA GLU A 88 21.50 -8.46 1.45
C GLU A 88 22.93 -8.25 1.94
N GLU A 89 23.12 -7.65 3.11
CA GLU A 89 24.43 -7.51 3.76
C GLU A 89 25.06 -8.87 4.11
N GLU A 90 24.27 -9.78 4.70
CA GLU A 90 24.72 -11.14 5.01
C GLU A 90 25.09 -11.93 3.75
N LEU A 91 24.32 -11.79 2.66
CA LEU A 91 24.63 -12.38 1.36
C LEU A 91 25.93 -11.83 0.79
N ALA A 92 26.11 -10.51 0.81
CA ALA A 92 27.34 -9.87 0.32
C ALA A 92 28.57 -10.35 1.10
N ALA A 93 28.46 -10.47 2.42
CA ALA A 93 29.53 -11.00 3.27
C ALA A 93 29.88 -12.46 2.95
N LYS A 94 28.89 -13.28 2.58
CA LYS A 94 29.10 -14.67 2.18
C LYS A 94 29.72 -14.80 0.80
N ASN A 95 29.35 -13.95 -0.14
CA ASN A 95 29.87 -13.96 -1.50
C ASN A 95 31.33 -13.46 -1.58
N ALA A 96 31.78 -12.69 -0.58
CA ALA A 96 33.14 -12.16 -0.50
C ALA A 96 34.15 -13.08 0.21
N ALA A 97 33.69 -14.16 0.86
CA ALA A 97 34.48 -15.09 1.67
C ALA A 97 34.81 -16.38 0.91
#